data_AF-A0A1C3F3Y4-F1
#
_entry.id   AF-A0A1C3F3Y4-F1
#
_cell.length_a   1.000
_cell.length_b   1.000
_cell.length_c   1.000
_cell.angle_alpha   90.00
_cell.angle_beta   90.00
_cell.angle_gamma   90.00
#
_symmetry.space_group_name_H-M   'P 1'
#
loop_
_entity.id
_entity.type
_entity.pdbx_description
1 polymer ?
#
loop_
_entity_poly.entity_id
_entity_poly.type
_entity_poly.pdbx_seq_one_letter_code
_entity_poly.pdbx_strand_id
1 'polypeptide(L)' 'MSKEQIFNICDILVDQLTVLKGYVQLDKINNKINHSIVILKEVENIEKLVNELVNQLLTMNNDSRC' A
#
# COMPACT_ATOMS: atom_id res chain seq x y z
N MET A 1 7.56 13.19 -14.68
CA MET A 1 7.88 12.59 -13.35
C MET A 1 9.22 11.85 -13.45
N SER A 2 10.02 11.78 -12.38
CA SER A 2 11.21 10.91 -12.35
C SER A 2 10.81 9.51 -11.89
N LYS A 3 11.46 8.48 -12.44
CA LYS A 3 11.25 7.08 -12.03
C LYS A 3 11.40 6.88 -10.51
N GLU A 4 12.19 7.74 -9.86
CA GLU A 4 12.45 7.75 -8.43
C GLU A 4 11.19 7.95 -7.57
N GLN A 5 10.26 8.81 -7.99
CA GLN A 5 9.01 9.02 -7.24
C GLN A 5 8.10 7.78 -7.30
N ILE A 6 8.08 7.06 -8.43
CA ILE A 6 7.36 5.78 -8.55
C ILE A 6 7.99 4.74 -7.64
N PHE A 7 9.33 4.63 -7.66
CA PHE A 7 10.05 3.69 -6.80
C PHE A 7 9.79 3.96 -5.31
N ASN A 8 9.79 5.22 -4.88
CA ASN A 8 9.47 5.57 -3.50
C ASN A 8 8.07 5.10 -3.09
N ILE A 9 7.05 5.28 -3.95
CA ILE A 9 5.68 4.82 -3.64
C ILE A 9 5.63 3.29 -3.57
N CYS A 10 6.32 2.61 -4.47
CA CYS A 10 6.43 1.16 -4.46
C CYS A 10 7.13 0.63 -3.19
N ASP A 11 8.21 1.27 -2.75
CA ASP A 11 8.93 0.89 -1.53
C ASP A 11 8.03 1.04 -0.30
N ILE A 12 7.33 2.18 -0.18
CA ILE A 12 6.35 2.41 0.90
C ILE A 12 5.24 1.35 0.86
N LEU A 13 4.76 0.99 -0.32
CA LEU A 13 3.73 -0.04 -0.51
C LEU A 13 4.22 -1.41 -0.01
N VAL A 14 5.46 -1.79 -0.30
CA VAL A 14 6.07 -3.03 0.16
C VAL A 14 6.21 -3.06 1.68
N ASP A 15 6.60 -1.93 2.28
CA ASP A 15 6.69 -1.79 3.73
C ASP A 15 5.32 -1.98 4.39
N GLN A 16 4.27 -1.32 3.88
CA GLN A 16 2.92 -1.49 4.42
C GLN A 16 2.37 -2.91 4.25
N LEU A 17 2.65 -3.57 3.13
CA LEU A 17 2.29 -4.98 2.93
C LEU A 17 3.00 -5.90 3.93
N THR A 18 4.25 -5.59 4.29
CA THR A 18 5.01 -6.33 5.29
C THR A 18 4.40 -6.17 6.68
N VAL A 19 3.99 -4.96 7.05
CA VAL A 19 3.27 -4.69 8.31
C VAL A 19 1.94 -5.43 8.36
N LEU A 20 1.13 -5.34 7.30
CA LEU A 20 -0.15 -6.07 7.19
C LEU A 20 0.05 -7.58 7.36
N LYS A 21 1.06 -8.15 6.68
CA LYS A 21 1.41 -9.57 6.81
C LYS A 21 1.72 -9.94 8.26
N GLY A 22 2.46 -9.09 8.98
CA GLY A 22 2.76 -9.27 10.39
C GLY A 22 1.49 -9.36 11.24
N TYR A 23 0.56 -8.42 11.07
CA TYR A 23 -0.72 -8.45 11.81
C TYR A 23 -1.58 -9.66 11.49
N VAL A 24 -1.67 -10.05 10.22
CA VAL A 24 -2.41 -11.26 9.81
C VAL A 24 -1.79 -12.52 10.41
N GLN A 25 -0.46 -12.59 10.53
CA GLN A 25 0.22 -13.70 11.18
C GLN A 25 -0.03 -13.70 12.70
N LEU A 26 0.00 -12.53 13.34
CA LEU A 26 -0.28 -12.39 14.76
C LEU A 26 -1.72 -12.79 15.10
N ASP A 27 -2.70 -12.42 14.28
CA ASP A 27 -4.10 -12.79 14.46
C ASP A 27 -4.31 -14.31 14.40
N LYS A 28 -3.56 -15.00 13.52
CA LYS A 28 -3.55 -16.46 13.42
C LYS A 28 -2.91 -17.15 14.62
N ILE A 29 -1.85 -16.56 15.19
CA ILE A 29 -1.07 -17.17 16.28
C ILE A 29 -1.70 -16.85 17.66
N ASN A 30 -2.26 -15.66 17.83
CA ASN A 30 -2.78 -15.17 19.09
C ASN A 30 -4.16 -14.52 18.92
N ASN A 31 -5.19 -15.39 18.87
CA ASN A 31 -6.59 -14.99 18.77
C ASN A 31 -7.18 -14.35 20.03
N LYS A 32 -6.40 -14.18 21.11
CA LYS A 32 -6.84 -13.50 22.34
C LYS A 32 -6.92 -11.99 22.16
N ILE A 33 -6.15 -11.43 21.24
CA ILE A 33 -6.19 -10.02 20.89
C ILE A 33 -6.81 -9.92 19.51
N ASN A 34 -7.87 -9.12 19.38
CA ASN A 34 -8.49 -8.85 18.10
C ASN A 34 -7.63 -7.85 17.32
N HIS A 35 -6.95 -8.32 16.27
CA HIS A 35 -6.14 -7.46 15.40
C HIS A 35 -6.93 -6.95 14.17
N SER A 36 -8.20 -7.35 14.01
CA SER A 36 -9.00 -7.06 12.81
C SER A 36 -9.14 -5.56 12.54
N ILE A 37 -9.23 -4.73 13.59
CA ILE A 37 -9.31 -3.26 13.43
C ILE A 37 -8.02 -2.71 12.83
N VAL A 38 -6.86 -3.18 13.31
CA VAL A 38 -5.56 -2.73 12.82
C VAL A 38 -5.32 -3.25 11.40
N ILE A 39 -5.66 -4.51 11.13
CA ILE A 39 -5.62 -5.11 9.80
C ILE A 39 -6.47 -4.29 8.81
N LEU A 40 -7.71 -3.95 9.18
CA LEU A 40 -8.57 -3.12 8.34
C LEU A 40 -7.92 -1.75 8.06
N LYS A 41 -7.31 -1.16 9.08
CA LYS A 41 -6.65 0.14 8.92
C LYS A 41 -5.48 0.10 7.95
N GLU A 42 -4.67 -0.96 8.02
CA GLU A 42 -3.56 -1.13 7.08
C GLU A 42 -4.05 -1.39 5.65
N VAL A 43 -5.15 -2.13 5.46
CA VAL A 43 -5.76 -2.31 4.13
C VAL A 43 -6.23 -0.96 3.56
N GLU A 44 -6.88 -0.11 4.36
CA GLU A 44 -7.27 1.24 3.91
C GLU A 44 -6.08 2.10 3.49
N ASN A 45 -4.95 1.99 4.19
CA ASN A 45 -3.73 2.74 3.86
C ASN A 45 -3.12 2.26 2.55
N ILE A 46 -3.04 0.93 2.37
CA ILE A 46 -2.56 0.30 1.13
C ILE A 46 -3.43 0.71 -0.04
N GLU A 47 -4.76 0.72 0.11
CA GLU A 47 -5.68 1.14 -0.95
C GLU A 47 -5.42 2.59 -1.39
N LYS A 48 -5.16 3.50 -0.45
CA LYS A 48 -4.82 4.89 -0.76
C LYS A 48 -3.50 5.00 -1.53
N LEU A 49 -2.47 4.26 -1.12
CA LEU A 49 -1.18 4.24 -1.82
C LEU A 49 -1.29 3.67 -3.24
N VAL A 50 -2.06 2.60 -3.42
CA VAL A 50 -2.32 2.02 -4.75
C VAL A 50 -3.06 3.01 -5.63
N ASN A 51 -4.09 3.69 -5.10
CA ASN A 51 -4.81 4.72 -5.84
C ASN A 51 -3.90 5.90 -6.22
N GLU A 52 -3.02 6.33 -5.31
CA GLU A 52 -2.03 7.36 -5.60
C GLU A 52 -1.08 6.94 -6.72
N LEU A 53 -0.54 5.71 -6.65
CA LEU A 53 0.32 5.15 -7.68
C LEU A 53 -0.39 5.08 -9.04
N VAL A 54 -1.62 4.56 -9.07
CA VAL A 54 -2.42 4.45 -10.30
C VAL A 54 -2.70 5.83 -10.89
N ASN A 55 -3.12 6.79 -10.07
CA ASN A 55 -3.37 8.16 -10.53
C ASN A 55 -2.11 8.78 -11.14
N GLN A 56 -0.95 8.57 -10.53
CA GLN A 56 0.33 9.08 -11.06
C GLN A 56 0.75 8.37 -12.36
N LEU A 57 0.51 7.07 -12.49
CA LEU A 57 0.79 6.34 -13.73
C LEU A 57 -0.15 6.78 -14.87
N LEU A 58 -1.41 7.08 -14.55
CA LEU A 58 -2.38 7.58 -15.53
C LEU A 58 -2.02 8.98 -16.05
N THR A 59 -1.59 9.89 -15.18
CA THR A 59 -1.15 11.23 -15.61
C THR A 59 0.08 11.15 -16.52
N MET A 60 1.03 10.26 -16.22
CA MET A 60 2.18 10.02 -17.10
C MET A 60 1.80 9.49 -18.49
N ASN A 61 0.83 8.59 -18.57
CA ASN A 61 0.36 8.06 -19.86
C ASN A 61 -0.38 9.14 -20.69
N ASN A 62 -1.08 10.06 -20.04
CA ASN A 62 -1.82 11.12 -20.72
C ASN A 62 -0.92 12.25 -21.27
N ASP A 63 0.21 12.55 -20.61
CA ASP A 63 1.18 13.57 -21.07
C ASP A 63 2.01 13.13 -22.30
N SER A 64 1.98 11.84 -22.66
CA SER A 64 2.73 11.29 -23.79
C SER A 64 1.99 11.31 -25.13
N ARG A 65 0.78 11.90 -25.19
CA ARG A 65 -0.09 11.98 -26.38
C ARG A 65 -0.21 13.37 -27.01
N CYS A 66 0.59 14.35 -26.60
CA CYS A 66 0.66 15.68 -27.21
C CYS A 66 2.03 15.93 -27.84
#